data_AF-A0A813FQQ8-F1
#
_entry.id   AF-A0A813FQQ8-F1
#
_cell.length_a   1.000
_cell.length_b   1.000
_cell.length_c   1.000
_cell.angle_alpha   90.00
_cell.angle_beta   90.00
_cell.angle_gamma   90.00
#
_symmetry.space_group_name_H-M   'P 1'
#
loop_
_entity.id
_entity.type
_entity.pdbx_description
1 polymer ?
#
loop_
_entity_poly.entity_id
_entity_poly.type
_entity_poly.pdbx_seq_one_letter_code
_entity_poly.pdbx_strand_id
1 'polypeptide(L)'
;MALARLGPGRAALVRETESSPAALEFFIVGFDAEARRAHLQLRGVLRMAGIAATFGGPLQGAVSAAWAAQPGKDRLLLCWSSADAGSGAIHASVALDSEAPEVALLPQSSVSAKKGLQTKSWACVSGYLAEWAPADKALKLSLRDARFGMQVLQGDLSLDAPCKEGAMLSATSGGITLLAARGGKSGNQLAAVRWCLPQFSLQMVIGQRAPPADARQQSELLAPLREIISGKRPRDDPAANELFSSKRHAANDKALADELRRRYWRPSQELVDLIARHRCWSAAASMLGLPELDEALAVRLLAARPELLAHVVPRARARQGLDVALRDHLPASMVPRIIELLLDWLTAHRDFPDALIQSVAPGLPSQANVVSFMRALADGCLPTLARLDADLLERVLEALTAAQAGKLLQRSGR
;
A
#
# COMPACT_ATOMS: atom_id res chain seq x y z
N MET A 1 24.55 8.04 -6.22
CA MET A 1 24.03 6.96 -5.36
C MET A 1 22.67 7.37 -4.82
N ALA A 2 21.69 6.47 -4.78
CA ALA A 2 20.34 6.71 -4.28
C ALA A 2 19.91 5.58 -3.33
N LEU A 3 19.11 5.92 -2.32
CA LEU A 3 18.58 4.97 -1.34
C LEU A 3 17.04 5.03 -1.36
N ALA A 4 16.40 3.89 -1.51
CA ALA A 4 14.96 3.75 -1.52
C ALA A 4 14.50 2.81 -0.39
N ARG A 5 13.48 3.23 0.39
CA ARG A 5 12.84 2.35 1.37
C ARG A 5 11.88 1.40 0.65
N LEU A 6 12.10 0.09 0.76
CA LEU A 6 11.23 -0.94 0.16
C LEU A 6 10.12 -1.40 1.12
N GLY A 7 10.34 -1.25 2.42
CA GLY A 7 9.41 -1.65 3.46
C GLY A 7 10.03 -1.55 4.85
N PRO A 8 9.37 -2.06 5.90
CA PRO A 8 9.96 -2.17 7.22
C PRO A 8 11.26 -2.99 7.19
N GLY A 9 12.36 -2.40 7.65
CA GLY A 9 13.66 -3.07 7.70
C GLY A 9 14.23 -3.47 6.34
N ARG A 10 13.76 -2.90 5.22
CA ARG A 10 14.29 -3.21 3.88
C ARG A 10 14.52 -1.94 3.09
N ALA A 11 15.69 -1.85 2.47
CA ALA A 11 16.06 -0.74 1.60
C ALA A 11 16.75 -1.26 0.33
N ALA A 12 16.56 -0.54 -0.77
CA ALA A 12 17.36 -0.70 -1.98
C ALA A 12 18.38 0.42 -2.06
N LEU A 13 19.65 0.07 -2.20
CA LEU A 13 20.71 0.98 -2.56
C LEU A 13 20.94 0.85 -4.07
N VAL A 14 20.94 1.97 -4.78
CA VAL A 14 21.24 2.04 -6.22
C VAL A 14 22.43 2.96 -6.43
N ARG A 15 23.46 2.50 -7.14
CA ARG A 15 24.64 3.30 -7.43
C ARG A 15 25.06 3.17 -8.89
N GLU A 16 25.66 4.23 -9.39
CA GLU A 16 26.35 4.22 -10.68
C GLU A 16 27.65 3.42 -10.54
N THR A 17 28.00 2.63 -11.57
CA THR A 17 29.26 1.90 -11.58
C THR A 17 30.35 2.73 -12.24
N GLU A 18 31.56 2.66 -11.67
CA GLU A 18 32.74 3.33 -12.24
C GLU A 18 33.16 2.70 -13.58
N SER A 19 32.85 1.42 -13.76
CA SER A 19 33.20 0.63 -14.94
C SER A 19 32.38 0.94 -16.18
N SER A 20 31.18 1.53 -16.02
CA SER A 20 30.34 1.94 -17.14
C SER A 20 29.30 2.95 -16.69
N PRO A 21 29.29 4.20 -17.23
CA PRO A 21 28.26 5.19 -16.89
C PRO A 21 26.85 4.75 -17.29
N ALA A 22 26.73 3.68 -18.11
CA ALA A 22 25.48 3.09 -18.56
C ALA A 22 24.92 2.02 -17.61
N ALA A 23 25.71 1.57 -16.62
CA ALA A 23 25.33 0.49 -15.72
C ALA A 23 25.06 1.02 -14.31
N LEU A 24 23.94 0.61 -13.74
CA LEU A 24 23.64 0.81 -12.33
C LEU A 24 23.73 -0.52 -11.61
N GLU A 25 24.34 -0.52 -10.45
CA GLU A 25 24.25 -1.63 -9.51
C GLU A 25 23.14 -1.34 -8.50
N PHE A 26 22.44 -2.39 -8.09
CA PHE A 26 21.52 -2.32 -6.98
C PHE A 26 21.83 -3.40 -5.93
N PHE A 27 21.50 -3.06 -4.69
CA PHE A 27 21.62 -3.92 -3.52
C PHE A 27 20.34 -3.82 -2.72
N ILE A 28 19.64 -4.93 -2.53
CA ILE A 28 18.55 -5.03 -1.58
C ILE A 28 19.14 -5.44 -0.24
N VAL A 29 19.04 -4.56 0.73
CA VAL A 29 19.54 -4.76 2.08
C VAL A 29 18.36 -4.97 3.01
N GLY A 30 18.34 -6.12 3.68
CA GLY A 30 17.49 -6.37 4.83
C GLY A 30 18.22 -5.97 6.10
N PHE A 31 17.63 -5.10 6.89
CA PHE A 31 18.06 -4.83 8.24
C PHE A 31 17.36 -5.82 9.18
N ASP A 32 18.16 -6.71 9.73
CA ASP A 32 17.75 -7.52 10.87
C ASP A 32 17.88 -6.64 12.11
N ALA A 33 16.75 -6.05 12.53
CA ALA A 33 16.67 -5.24 13.72
C ALA A 33 17.04 -6.02 15.00
N GLU A 34 16.99 -7.35 14.94
CA GLU A 34 17.26 -8.23 16.07
C GLU A 34 18.74 -8.54 16.18
N ALA A 35 19.40 -8.86 15.07
CA ALA A 35 20.86 -9.03 15.02
C ALA A 35 21.63 -7.69 15.00
N ARG A 36 20.93 -6.55 14.85
CA ARG A 36 21.50 -5.22 14.54
C ARG A 36 22.47 -5.27 13.36
N ARG A 37 22.19 -6.15 12.40
CA ARG A 37 23.04 -6.39 11.23
C ARG A 37 22.23 -6.22 9.96
N ALA A 38 22.88 -5.61 8.99
CA ALA A 38 22.37 -5.55 7.64
C ALA A 38 22.84 -6.81 6.88
N HIS A 39 21.92 -7.49 6.21
CA HIS A 39 22.24 -8.60 5.31
C HIS A 39 21.84 -8.23 3.88
N LEU A 40 22.66 -8.65 2.93
CA LEU A 40 22.37 -8.50 1.52
C LEU A 40 21.37 -9.59 1.11
N GLN A 41 20.19 -9.19 0.63
CA GLN A 41 19.15 -10.11 0.15
C GLN A 41 19.31 -10.41 -1.33
N LEU A 42 19.58 -9.37 -2.13
CA LEU A 42 19.74 -9.48 -3.58
C LEU A 42 20.73 -8.41 -4.04
N ARG A 43 21.55 -8.74 -5.02
CA ARG A 43 22.36 -7.77 -5.75
C ARG A 43 22.21 -8.01 -7.24
N GLY A 44 22.43 -6.98 -8.03
CA GLY A 44 22.40 -7.12 -9.46
C GLY A 44 22.78 -5.86 -10.21
N VAL A 45 22.75 -5.98 -11.53
CA VAL A 45 23.07 -4.88 -12.45
C VAL A 45 21.84 -4.57 -13.26
N LEU A 46 21.38 -3.32 -13.20
CA LEU A 46 20.24 -2.84 -13.96
C LEU A 46 20.67 -2.69 -15.43
N ARG A 47 20.01 -3.44 -16.31
CA ARG A 47 20.31 -3.38 -17.75
C ARG A 47 19.51 -2.25 -18.39
N MET A 48 20.23 -1.23 -18.86
CA MET A 48 19.67 -0.06 -19.54
C MET A 48 19.78 -0.24 -21.05
N ALA A 49 19.09 -1.25 -21.59
CA ALA A 49 19.21 -1.64 -23.00
C ALA A 49 18.75 -0.49 -23.93
N GLY A 50 19.67 0.09 -24.71
CA GLY A 50 19.37 1.14 -25.69
C GLY A 50 19.15 2.54 -25.13
N ILE A 51 19.36 2.75 -23.83
CA ILE A 51 19.00 4.01 -23.13
C ILE A 51 20.22 4.75 -22.56
N ALA A 52 21.39 4.11 -22.55
CA ALA A 52 22.64 4.71 -22.06
C ALA A 52 22.95 6.10 -22.66
N ALA A 53 22.60 6.33 -23.93
CA ALA A 53 22.79 7.60 -24.62
C ALA A 53 21.77 8.69 -24.21
N THR A 54 20.65 8.31 -23.58
CA THR A 54 19.56 9.23 -23.18
C THR A 54 19.78 9.79 -21.78
N PHE A 55 20.48 9.07 -20.91
CA PHE A 55 20.81 9.51 -19.55
C PHE A 55 22.11 10.31 -19.56
N GLY A 56 22.01 11.61 -19.79
CA GLY A 56 23.19 12.47 -19.82
C GLY A 56 23.61 13.07 -18.46
N GLY A 57 22.83 12.85 -17.40
CA GLY A 57 23.09 13.41 -16.08
C GLY A 57 23.04 12.38 -14.95
N PRO A 58 23.51 12.75 -13.73
CA PRO A 58 23.60 11.85 -12.59
C PRO A 58 22.22 11.37 -12.10
N LEU A 59 22.21 10.18 -11.48
CA LEU A 59 21.08 9.65 -10.74
C LEU A 59 20.73 10.58 -9.57
N GLN A 60 19.55 11.19 -9.64
CA GLN A 60 19.06 12.14 -8.64
C GLN A 60 18.36 11.44 -7.48
N GLY A 61 17.69 10.32 -7.73
CA GLY A 61 16.96 9.64 -6.68
C GLY A 61 16.33 8.32 -7.09
N ALA A 62 15.89 7.58 -6.07
CA ALA A 62 15.18 6.33 -6.18
C ALA A 62 14.10 6.27 -5.10
N VAL A 63 12.92 5.75 -5.43
CA VAL A 63 11.83 5.52 -4.47
C VAL A 63 11.14 4.20 -4.78
N SER A 64 10.60 3.54 -3.76
CA SER A 64 9.76 2.38 -3.97
C SER A 64 8.44 2.78 -4.62
N ALA A 65 8.12 2.14 -5.74
CA ALA A 65 6.85 2.28 -6.44
C ALA A 65 5.85 1.18 -6.07
N ALA A 66 6.21 0.28 -5.14
CA ALA A 66 5.35 -0.80 -4.72
C ALA A 66 4.21 -0.31 -3.82
N TRP A 67 2.97 -0.68 -4.17
CA TRP A 67 1.76 -0.37 -3.38
C TRP A 67 1.70 -1.06 -2.02
N ALA A 68 2.45 -2.15 -1.88
CA ALA A 68 2.58 -2.91 -0.66
C ALA A 68 3.97 -3.55 -0.66
N ALA A 69 4.59 -3.61 0.52
CA ALA A 69 5.84 -4.35 0.70
C ALA A 69 5.55 -5.85 0.54
N GLN A 70 5.58 -6.34 -0.70
CA GLN A 70 5.54 -7.77 -1.01
C GLN A 70 6.98 -8.23 -1.27
N PRO A 71 7.54 -9.10 -0.39
CA PRO A 71 8.84 -9.71 -0.64
C PRO A 71 8.88 -10.36 -2.03
N GLY A 72 9.93 -10.06 -2.81
CA GLY A 72 10.10 -10.61 -4.16
C GLY A 72 9.31 -9.92 -5.28
N LYS A 73 8.59 -8.83 -4.97
CA LYS A 73 7.94 -7.96 -5.98
C LYS A 73 8.29 -6.49 -5.77
N ASP A 74 9.52 -6.25 -5.32
CA ASP A 74 10.02 -4.90 -5.10
C ASP A 74 10.11 -4.18 -6.45
N ARG A 75 9.67 -2.92 -6.50
CA ARG A 75 9.74 -2.10 -7.70
C ARG A 75 10.28 -0.73 -7.33
N LEU A 76 11.26 -0.26 -8.09
CA LEU A 76 11.81 1.08 -7.94
C LEU A 76 11.36 1.97 -9.08
N LEU A 77 11.15 3.24 -8.72
CA LEU A 77 11.11 4.35 -9.65
C LEU A 77 12.43 5.12 -9.49
N LEU A 78 13.16 5.25 -10.59
CA LEU A 78 14.47 5.90 -10.68
C LEU A 78 14.33 7.23 -11.42
N CYS A 79 15.13 8.21 -11.03
CA CYS A 79 15.12 9.55 -11.63
C CYS A 79 16.54 10.06 -11.88
N TRP A 80 16.77 10.60 -13.08
CA TRP A 80 18.03 11.22 -13.49
C TRP A 80 17.82 12.67 -13.93
N SER A 81 18.84 13.50 -13.72
CA SER A 81 18.96 14.76 -14.46
C SER A 81 19.14 14.47 -15.94
N SER A 82 18.55 15.30 -16.79
CA SER A 82 18.89 15.29 -18.20
C SER A 82 20.12 16.16 -18.46
N ALA A 83 20.94 15.80 -19.46
CA ALA A 83 22.11 16.59 -19.86
C ALA A 83 21.71 17.88 -20.59
N ASP A 84 20.61 17.86 -21.35
CA ASP A 84 20.21 19.04 -22.09
C ASP A 84 19.57 20.05 -21.14
N ALA A 85 20.13 21.26 -21.12
CA ALA A 85 19.58 22.38 -20.38
C ALA A 85 18.21 22.76 -20.97
N GLY A 86 17.15 22.07 -20.55
CA GLY A 86 15.83 22.19 -21.14
C GLY A 86 14.96 20.94 -21.02
N SER A 87 15.56 19.75 -21.04
CA SER A 87 14.83 18.50 -20.88
C SER A 87 14.58 18.22 -19.40
N GLY A 88 13.32 17.92 -19.07
CA GLY A 88 12.94 17.56 -17.70
C GLY A 88 13.61 16.27 -17.21
N ALA A 89 13.38 15.95 -15.94
CA ALA A 89 13.88 14.71 -15.32
C ALA A 89 13.45 13.46 -16.09
N ILE A 90 14.37 12.52 -16.25
CA ILE A 90 14.13 11.23 -16.91
C ILE A 90 13.76 10.22 -15.83
N HIS A 91 12.67 9.49 -16.05
CA HIS A 91 12.16 8.51 -15.08
C HIS A 91 12.15 7.11 -15.68
N ALA A 92 12.46 6.10 -14.85
CA ALA A 92 12.37 4.71 -15.25
C ALA A 92 11.80 3.84 -14.11
N SER A 93 11.09 2.78 -14.49
CA SER A 93 10.53 1.79 -13.57
C SER A 93 11.31 0.48 -13.70
N VAL A 94 11.65 -0.15 -12.58
CA VAL A 94 12.36 -1.44 -12.58
C VAL A 94 11.81 -2.37 -11.51
N ALA A 95 11.53 -3.62 -11.90
CA ALA A 95 11.21 -4.69 -10.97
C ALA A 95 12.51 -5.34 -10.48
N LEU A 96 12.67 -5.51 -9.17
CA LEU A 96 13.86 -6.12 -8.57
C LEU A 96 13.59 -7.57 -8.18
N ASP A 97 13.25 -8.38 -9.18
CA ASP A 97 12.92 -9.81 -9.03
C ASP A 97 14.04 -10.75 -9.51
N SER A 98 15.12 -10.19 -10.07
CA SER A 98 16.25 -10.93 -10.62
C SER A 98 17.57 -10.15 -10.48
N GLU A 99 18.72 -10.79 -10.70
CA GLU A 99 20.05 -10.16 -10.64
C GLU A 99 20.36 -9.27 -11.86
N ALA A 100 19.58 -9.37 -12.93
CA ALA A 100 19.75 -8.59 -14.16
C ALA A 100 18.41 -8.01 -14.64
N PRO A 101 17.74 -7.20 -13.81
CA PRO A 101 16.41 -6.72 -14.14
C PRO A 101 16.46 -5.71 -15.29
N GLU A 102 15.40 -5.73 -16.09
CA GLU A 102 15.22 -4.82 -17.21
C GLU A 102 14.65 -3.48 -16.72
N VAL A 103 15.30 -2.38 -17.12
CA VAL A 103 14.85 -1.03 -16.81
C VAL A 103 13.89 -0.55 -17.90
N ALA A 104 12.65 -0.27 -17.52
CA ALA A 104 11.65 0.30 -18.43
C ALA A 104 11.62 1.82 -18.30
N LEU A 105 12.01 2.53 -19.36
CA LEU A 105 11.82 3.98 -19.43
C LEU A 105 10.34 4.35 -19.35
N LEU A 106 10.06 5.41 -18.60
CA LEU A 106 8.74 6.03 -18.61
C LEU A 106 8.69 7.10 -19.70
N PRO A 107 7.57 7.23 -20.44
CA PRO A 107 7.34 8.34 -21.35
C PRO A 107 7.61 9.70 -20.69
N GLN A 108 8.05 10.71 -21.42
CA GLN A 108 8.21 12.04 -20.83
C GLN A 108 6.85 12.68 -20.53
N SER A 109 6.78 13.46 -19.44
CA SER A 109 5.57 14.21 -19.12
C SER A 109 5.33 15.34 -20.12
N SER A 110 4.06 15.58 -20.44
CA SER A 110 3.61 16.74 -21.22
C SER A 110 3.94 18.07 -20.54
N VAL A 111 4.13 18.09 -19.21
CA VAL A 111 4.60 19.26 -18.46
C VAL A 111 6.06 19.56 -18.77
N SER A 112 6.92 18.53 -18.78
CA SER A 112 8.34 18.62 -19.10
C SER A 112 8.62 18.90 -20.59
N ALA A 113 7.66 18.62 -21.48
CA ALA A 113 7.79 18.82 -22.91
C ALA A 113 7.60 20.29 -23.35
N LYS A 114 7.01 21.14 -22.50
CA LYS A 114 6.81 22.56 -22.82
C LYS A 114 8.09 23.35 -22.51
N LYS A 115 8.64 24.03 -23.52
CA LYS A 115 9.80 24.93 -23.35
C LYS A 115 9.58 25.88 -22.17
N GLY A 116 10.49 25.87 -21.19
CA GLY A 116 10.47 26.73 -20.00
C GLY A 116 9.80 26.12 -18.75
N LEU A 117 9.17 24.94 -18.83
CA LEU A 117 8.57 24.25 -17.68
C LEU A 117 9.33 22.97 -17.36
N GLN A 118 10.32 23.08 -16.48
CA GLN A 118 11.07 21.92 -16.00
C GLN A 118 10.47 21.39 -14.70
N THR A 119 10.23 20.08 -14.63
CA THR A 119 9.96 19.39 -13.36
C THR A 119 11.10 19.66 -12.40
N LYS A 120 10.81 20.31 -11.26
CA LYS A 120 11.80 20.60 -10.22
C LYS A 120 11.69 19.67 -9.03
N SER A 121 10.52 19.05 -8.85
CA SER A 121 10.30 18.11 -7.75
C SER A 121 9.39 16.99 -8.21
N TRP A 122 9.59 15.81 -7.64
CA TRP A 122 8.80 14.63 -7.94
C TRP A 122 8.66 13.78 -6.69
N ALA A 123 7.57 13.03 -6.62
CA ALA A 123 7.32 12.09 -5.54
C ALA A 123 6.60 10.86 -6.08
N CYS A 124 6.80 9.71 -5.42
CA CYS A 124 5.92 8.56 -5.61
C CYS A 124 4.83 8.58 -4.54
N VAL A 125 3.57 8.56 -4.97
CA VAL A 125 2.39 8.60 -4.11
C VAL A 125 1.50 7.44 -4.51
N SER A 126 1.32 6.45 -3.63
CA SER A 126 0.45 5.29 -3.91
C SER A 126 0.68 4.70 -5.32
N GLY A 127 1.95 4.47 -5.68
CA GLY A 127 2.39 3.95 -7.00
C GLY A 127 2.06 4.82 -8.23
N TYR A 128 1.76 6.10 -8.02
CA TYR A 128 1.81 7.12 -9.05
C TYR A 128 3.08 7.95 -8.91
N LEU A 129 3.57 8.46 -10.03
CA LEU A 129 4.59 9.48 -10.12
C LEU A 129 3.90 10.85 -10.20
N ALA A 130 4.05 11.65 -9.15
CA ALA A 130 3.64 13.05 -9.11
C ALA A 130 4.85 13.93 -9.46
N GLU A 131 4.71 14.78 -10.46
CA GLU A 131 5.72 15.71 -10.93
C GLU A 131 5.23 17.14 -10.79
N TRP A 132 6.08 18.00 -10.26
CA TRP A 132 5.79 19.40 -9.98
C TRP A 132 6.73 20.30 -10.76
N ALA A 133 6.15 21.20 -11.55
CA ALA A 133 6.89 22.22 -12.28
C ALA A 133 6.41 23.63 -11.87
N PRO A 134 7.30 24.54 -11.48
CA PRO A 134 6.91 25.91 -11.15
C PRO A 134 6.43 26.65 -12.40
N ALA A 135 5.36 27.42 -12.27
CA ALA A 135 4.78 28.24 -13.33
C ALA A 135 4.29 29.58 -12.74
N ASP A 136 5.10 30.64 -12.82
CA ASP A 136 4.82 31.95 -12.24
C ASP A 136 4.12 31.86 -10.86
N LYS A 137 2.80 32.09 -10.77
CA LYS A 137 1.97 32.01 -9.54
C LYS A 137 1.26 30.67 -9.30
N ALA A 138 1.74 29.59 -9.90
CA ALA A 138 1.18 28.25 -9.75
C ALA A 138 2.27 27.17 -9.80
N LEU A 139 1.94 25.99 -9.27
CA LEU A 139 2.69 24.76 -9.50
C LEU A 139 1.88 23.87 -10.43
N LYS A 140 2.44 23.55 -11.60
CA LYS A 140 1.85 22.56 -12.49
C LYS A 140 2.12 21.17 -11.95
N LEU A 141 1.06 20.40 -11.81
CA LEU A 141 1.07 19.01 -11.44
C LEU A 141 0.85 18.14 -12.69
N SER A 142 1.73 17.15 -12.86
CA SER A 142 1.51 15.99 -13.71
C SER A 142 1.49 14.75 -12.83
N LEU A 143 0.42 13.96 -12.88
CA LEU A 143 0.34 12.67 -12.22
C LEU A 143 0.35 11.57 -13.27
N ARG A 144 1.24 10.59 -13.09
CA ARG A 144 1.42 9.48 -14.02
C ARG A 144 1.44 8.15 -13.28
N ASP A 145 1.08 7.06 -13.95
CA ASP A 145 1.29 5.72 -13.40
C ASP A 145 2.80 5.44 -13.25
N ALA A 146 3.28 5.01 -12.08
CA ALA A 146 4.72 4.83 -11.85
C ALA A 146 5.32 3.58 -12.53
N ARG A 147 4.47 2.71 -13.12
CA ARG A 147 4.90 1.51 -13.85
C ARG A 147 5.00 1.76 -15.34
N PHE A 148 4.00 2.42 -15.93
CA PHE A 148 3.90 2.63 -17.37
C PHE A 148 4.14 4.08 -17.80
N GLY A 149 4.13 5.02 -16.85
CA GLY A 149 4.34 6.44 -17.09
C GLY A 149 3.20 7.13 -17.86
N MET A 150 2.06 6.47 -18.01
CA MET A 150 0.86 7.05 -18.61
C MET A 150 0.30 8.18 -17.74
N GLN A 151 -0.09 9.29 -18.37
CA GLN A 151 -0.67 10.43 -17.68
C GLN A 151 -2.09 10.12 -17.19
N VAL A 152 -2.33 10.36 -15.90
CA VAL A 152 -3.59 10.09 -15.20
C VAL A 152 -4.32 11.40 -14.88
N LEU A 153 -3.56 12.42 -14.48
CA LEU A 153 -4.10 13.73 -14.10
C LEU A 153 -3.11 14.82 -14.51
N GLN A 154 -3.66 15.99 -14.84
CA GLN A 154 -2.92 17.24 -14.89
C GLN A 154 -3.71 18.30 -14.15
N GLY A 155 -3.02 19.20 -13.46
CA GLY A 155 -3.67 20.30 -12.77
C GLY A 155 -2.69 21.39 -12.41
N ASP A 156 -3.22 22.50 -11.91
CA ASP A 156 -2.43 23.63 -11.42
C ASP A 156 -2.80 23.88 -9.94
N LEU A 157 -1.79 24.10 -9.12
CA LEU A 157 -1.92 24.47 -7.72
C LEU A 157 -1.50 25.93 -7.57
N SER A 158 -2.46 26.81 -7.32
CA SER A 158 -2.19 28.24 -7.15
C SER A 158 -1.31 28.49 -5.92
N LEU A 159 -0.35 29.40 -6.08
CA LEU A 159 0.53 29.88 -5.02
C LEU A 159 0.32 31.38 -4.84
N ASP A 160 0.43 31.86 -3.60
CA ASP A 160 0.21 33.29 -3.27
C ASP A 160 1.32 34.19 -3.81
N ALA A 161 2.48 33.62 -4.17
CA ALA A 161 3.62 34.37 -4.70
C ALA A 161 4.36 33.54 -5.75
N PRO A 162 5.11 34.19 -6.65
CA PRO A 162 5.82 33.49 -7.68
C PRO A 162 6.92 32.57 -7.10
N CYS A 163 6.91 31.32 -7.54
CA CYS A 163 7.97 30.38 -7.20
C CYS A 163 9.19 30.67 -8.08
N LYS A 164 10.33 31.00 -7.47
CA LYS A 164 11.58 31.14 -8.23
C LYS A 164 12.07 29.77 -8.70
N GLU A 165 12.71 29.75 -9.87
CA GLU A 165 13.40 28.56 -10.36
C GLU A 165 14.47 28.12 -9.36
N GLY A 166 14.43 26.84 -8.93
CA GLY A 166 15.59 26.17 -8.33
C GLY A 166 15.49 25.65 -6.90
N ALA A 167 14.41 25.89 -6.14
CA ALA A 167 14.31 25.38 -4.77
C ALA A 167 12.88 24.97 -4.37
N MET A 168 12.41 23.88 -4.97
CA MET A 168 11.19 23.20 -4.51
C MET A 168 11.57 21.86 -3.89
N LEU A 169 11.21 21.67 -2.63
CA LEU A 169 11.32 20.41 -1.92
C LEU A 169 9.94 19.78 -1.81
N SER A 170 9.88 18.46 -1.92
CA SER A 170 8.66 17.69 -1.68
C SER A 170 8.93 16.55 -0.70
N ALA A 171 8.02 16.33 0.24
CA ALA A 171 8.02 15.17 1.10
C ALA A 171 6.62 14.54 1.11
N THR A 172 6.54 13.22 0.92
CA THR A 172 5.28 12.50 0.88
C THR A 172 5.22 11.49 2.02
N SER A 173 4.10 11.47 2.75
CA SER A 173 3.75 10.40 3.67
C SER A 173 2.29 9.99 3.46
N GLY A 174 2.06 8.70 3.21
CA GLY A 174 0.73 8.18 2.93
C GLY A 174 0.10 8.90 1.73
N GLY A 175 -1.10 9.44 1.95
CA GLY A 175 -1.85 10.22 0.95
C GLY A 175 -1.60 11.74 1.02
N ILE A 176 -0.51 12.22 1.63
CA ILE A 176 -0.24 13.67 1.73
C ILE A 176 1.17 13.98 1.22
N THR A 177 1.27 14.98 0.35
CA THR A 177 2.55 15.59 -0.06
C THR A 177 2.64 17.01 0.45
N LEU A 178 3.70 17.30 1.19
CA LEU A 178 4.10 18.66 1.55
C LEU A 178 5.08 19.18 0.50
N LEU A 179 4.80 20.36 -0.01
CA LEU A 179 5.63 21.09 -0.95
C LEU A 179 6.15 22.33 -0.25
N ALA A 180 7.47 22.54 -0.30
CA ALA A 180 8.12 23.74 0.19
C ALA A 180 8.83 24.42 -0.98
N ALA A 181 8.34 25.58 -1.37
CA ALA A 181 8.94 26.44 -2.38
C ALA A 181 9.62 27.62 -1.70
N ARG A 182 10.88 27.89 -2.05
CA ARG A 182 11.56 29.09 -1.57
C ARG A 182 11.05 30.33 -2.31
N GLY A 183 10.11 31.05 -1.72
CA GLY A 183 9.66 32.34 -2.23
C GLY A 183 10.76 33.38 -2.03
N GLY A 184 10.97 34.25 -3.03
CA GLY A 184 12.09 35.17 -3.08
C GLY A 184 12.17 36.13 -1.89
N LYS A 185 11.58 37.33 -2.01
CA LYS A 185 11.50 38.30 -0.91
C LYS A 185 10.31 38.05 0.03
N SER A 186 9.38 37.21 -0.40
CA SER A 186 8.10 36.92 0.25
C SER A 186 8.15 35.76 1.26
N GLY A 187 9.33 35.18 1.51
CA GLY A 187 9.49 34.04 2.42
C GLY A 187 9.16 32.69 1.78
N ASN A 188 9.40 31.60 2.52
CA ASN A 188 9.10 30.25 2.07
C ASN A 188 7.59 30.03 1.97
N GLN A 189 7.14 29.41 0.89
CA GLN A 189 5.76 28.99 0.71
C GLN A 189 5.64 27.49 0.96
N LEU A 190 4.60 27.13 1.69
CA LEU A 190 4.25 25.75 1.99
C LEU A 190 2.88 25.46 1.40
N ALA A 191 2.78 24.34 0.68
CA ALA A 191 1.51 23.81 0.23
C ALA A 191 1.39 22.34 0.64
N ALA A 192 0.18 21.94 1.05
CA ALA A 192 -0.13 20.56 1.38
C ALA A 192 -1.13 20.02 0.37
N VAL A 193 -0.80 18.91 -0.26
CA VAL A 193 -1.64 18.25 -1.26
C VAL A 193 -2.10 16.93 -0.66
N ARG A 194 -3.42 16.81 -0.44
CA ARG A 194 -4.05 15.56 -0.03
C ARG A 194 -4.51 14.80 -1.27
N TRP A 195 -3.92 13.64 -1.44
CA TRP A 195 -4.20 12.70 -2.50
C TRP A 195 -5.39 11.82 -2.15
N CYS A 196 -6.53 12.11 -2.77
CA CYS A 196 -7.64 11.16 -2.85
C CYS A 196 -7.49 10.35 -4.15
N LEU A 197 -6.30 9.78 -4.35
CA LEU A 197 -6.03 9.01 -5.54
C LEU A 197 -6.81 7.71 -5.46
N PRO A 198 -7.46 7.33 -6.55
CA PRO A 198 -8.15 6.07 -6.57
C PRO A 198 -7.16 4.94 -6.27
N GLN A 199 -7.59 3.97 -5.46
CA GLN A 199 -6.88 2.71 -5.30
C GLN A 199 -6.95 1.82 -6.58
N PHE A 200 -7.28 2.39 -7.75
CA PHE A 200 -7.18 1.74 -9.05
C PHE A 200 -5.89 2.18 -9.75
N SER A 201 -4.90 1.31 -9.93
CA SER A 201 -3.93 1.60 -10.99
C SER A 201 -4.63 1.41 -12.34
N LEU A 202 -4.22 2.14 -13.39
CA LEU A 202 -4.65 1.87 -14.77
C LEU A 202 -4.42 0.38 -15.18
N GLN A 203 -3.62 -0.37 -14.41
CA GLN A 203 -3.44 -1.82 -14.54
C GLN A 203 -4.76 -2.60 -14.42
N MET A 204 -5.77 -2.10 -13.70
CA MET A 204 -7.08 -2.76 -13.65
C MET A 204 -7.91 -2.56 -14.93
N VAL A 205 -7.78 -1.43 -15.62
CA VAL A 205 -8.53 -1.19 -16.87
C VAL A 205 -7.88 -1.91 -18.05
N ILE A 206 -6.54 -1.96 -18.09
CA ILE A 206 -5.79 -2.63 -19.16
C ILE A 206 -5.64 -4.14 -18.90
N GLY A 207 -5.69 -4.56 -17.64
CA GLY A 207 -5.57 -5.97 -17.22
C GLY A 207 -6.88 -6.72 -17.03
N GLN A 208 -8.04 -6.11 -17.31
CA GLN A 208 -9.32 -6.83 -17.41
C GLN A 208 -9.28 -7.72 -18.66
N ARG A 209 -8.58 -8.86 -18.52
CA ARG A 209 -8.69 -9.98 -19.44
C ARG A 209 -10.17 -10.29 -19.55
N ALA A 210 -10.72 -10.26 -20.77
CA ALA A 210 -12.12 -10.63 -20.98
C ALA A 210 -12.37 -11.96 -20.25
N PRO A 211 -13.38 -12.05 -19.39
CA PRO A 211 -13.62 -13.26 -18.61
C PRO A 211 -13.74 -14.44 -19.58
N PRO A 212 -13.07 -15.58 -19.31
CA PRO A 212 -13.29 -16.81 -20.07
C PRO A 212 -14.80 -17.12 -20.09
N ALA A 213 -15.28 -17.83 -21.12
CA ALA A 213 -16.72 -18.04 -21.34
C ALA A 213 -17.45 -18.51 -20.06
N ASP A 214 -16.83 -19.37 -19.26
CA ASP A 214 -17.38 -19.88 -17.99
C ASP A 214 -17.49 -18.81 -16.89
N ALA A 215 -16.58 -17.83 -16.89
CA ALA A 215 -16.63 -16.69 -15.96
C ALA A 215 -17.69 -15.66 -16.37
N ARG A 216 -18.11 -15.62 -17.64
CA ARG A 216 -19.24 -14.78 -18.07
C ARG A 216 -20.56 -15.26 -17.47
N GLN A 217 -20.79 -16.57 -17.45
CA GLN A 217 -21.98 -17.15 -16.84
C GLN A 217 -22.04 -16.88 -15.33
N GLN A 218 -20.91 -17.02 -14.62
CA GLN A 218 -20.83 -16.67 -13.19
C GLN A 218 -21.08 -15.19 -12.93
N SER A 219 -20.52 -14.33 -13.79
CA SER A 219 -20.71 -12.88 -13.75
C SER A 219 -22.16 -12.46 -14.03
N GLU A 220 -22.88 -13.18 -14.89
CA GLU A 220 -24.30 -12.96 -15.17
C GLU A 220 -25.19 -13.34 -13.97
N LEU A 221 -24.86 -14.42 -13.26
CA LEU A 221 -25.58 -14.82 -12.03
C LEU A 221 -25.52 -13.74 -10.94
N LEU A 222 -24.42 -12.97 -10.88
CA LEU A 222 -24.23 -11.89 -9.91
C LEU A 222 -24.60 -10.50 -10.47
N ALA A 223 -25.19 -10.41 -11.67
CA ALA A 223 -25.57 -9.14 -12.29
C ALA A 223 -26.51 -8.29 -11.41
N PRO A 224 -27.54 -8.84 -10.73
CA PRO A 224 -28.40 -8.04 -9.84
C PRO A 224 -27.61 -7.34 -8.72
N LEU A 225 -26.57 -7.98 -8.19
CA LEU A 225 -25.71 -7.41 -7.15
C LEU A 225 -24.83 -6.28 -7.68
N ARG A 226 -24.33 -6.39 -8.92
CA ARG A 226 -23.59 -5.30 -9.57
C ARG A 226 -24.48 -4.09 -9.81
N GLU A 227 -25.73 -4.32 -10.16
CA GLU A 227 -26.71 -3.26 -10.37
C GLU A 227 -27.06 -2.54 -9.06
N ILE A 228 -27.13 -3.26 -7.93
CA ILE A 228 -27.27 -2.62 -6.60
C ILE A 228 -26.06 -1.74 -6.26
N ILE A 229 -24.85 -2.26 -6.43
CA ILE A 229 -23.63 -1.52 -6.07
C ILE A 229 -23.40 -0.30 -6.96
N SER A 230 -23.76 -0.40 -8.24
CA SER A 230 -23.72 0.73 -9.16
C SER A 230 -24.87 1.72 -8.98
N GLY A 231 -25.80 1.46 -8.04
CA GLY A 231 -26.97 2.30 -7.79
C GLY A 231 -28.05 2.23 -8.86
N LYS A 232 -27.95 1.28 -9.80
CA LYS A 232 -28.95 1.04 -10.84
C LYS A 232 -30.20 0.31 -10.32
N ARG A 233 -30.07 -0.37 -9.18
CA ARG A 233 -31.16 -1.03 -8.46
C ARG A 233 -31.26 -0.55 -7.01
N PRO A 234 -32.48 -0.54 -6.43
CA PRO A 234 -32.65 -0.26 -5.01
C PRO A 234 -32.00 -1.34 -4.15
N ARG A 235 -31.54 -0.96 -2.95
CA ARG A 235 -30.82 -1.87 -2.03
C ARG A 235 -31.64 -3.07 -1.57
N ASP A 236 -32.96 -2.94 -1.55
CA ASP A 236 -33.88 -3.99 -1.08
C ASP A 236 -34.57 -4.71 -2.26
N ASP A 237 -33.93 -4.73 -3.43
CA ASP A 237 -34.44 -5.44 -4.60
C ASP A 237 -34.64 -6.94 -4.29
N PRO A 238 -35.86 -7.48 -4.43
CA PRO A 238 -36.17 -8.87 -4.13
C PRO A 238 -35.33 -9.85 -4.96
N ALA A 239 -34.96 -9.51 -6.20
CA ALA A 239 -34.13 -10.37 -7.05
C ALA A 239 -32.71 -10.54 -6.48
N ALA A 240 -32.14 -9.50 -5.86
CA ALA A 240 -30.85 -9.60 -5.20
C ALA A 240 -30.93 -10.36 -3.87
N ASN A 241 -32.02 -10.18 -3.13
CA ASN A 241 -32.26 -10.96 -1.90
C ASN A 241 -32.45 -12.46 -2.20
N GLU A 242 -33.08 -12.80 -3.33
CA GLU A 242 -33.27 -14.20 -3.76
C GLU A 242 -31.95 -14.92 -4.07
N LEU A 243 -30.93 -14.19 -4.53
CA LEU A 243 -29.57 -14.74 -4.73
C LEU A 243 -28.99 -15.28 -3.41
N PHE A 244 -29.37 -14.71 -2.27
CA PHE A 244 -28.91 -15.16 -0.96
C PHE A 244 -29.94 -16.02 -0.22
N SER A 245 -30.93 -16.57 -0.93
CA SER A 245 -31.82 -17.60 -0.39
C SER A 245 -31.02 -18.81 0.10
N SER A 246 -31.53 -19.52 1.11
CA SER A 246 -30.84 -20.64 1.76
C SER A 246 -30.31 -21.70 0.79
N LYS A 247 -31.00 -21.93 -0.34
CA LYS A 247 -30.61 -22.88 -1.39
C LYS A 247 -29.44 -22.41 -2.26
N ARG A 248 -29.30 -21.10 -2.48
CA ARG A 248 -28.31 -20.51 -3.41
C ARG A 248 -27.16 -19.79 -2.69
N HIS A 249 -27.31 -19.52 -1.40
CA HIS A 249 -26.37 -18.71 -0.61
C HIS A 249 -24.92 -19.20 -0.71
N ALA A 250 -24.65 -20.47 -0.43
CA ALA A 250 -23.28 -21.00 -0.43
C ALA A 250 -22.62 -20.93 -1.81
N ALA A 251 -23.39 -21.20 -2.88
CA ALA A 251 -22.88 -21.12 -4.26
C ALA A 251 -22.57 -19.67 -4.65
N ASN A 252 -23.44 -18.74 -4.28
CA ASN A 252 -23.28 -17.32 -4.61
C ASN A 252 -22.21 -16.62 -3.75
N ASP A 253 -22.07 -16.98 -2.47
CA ASP A 253 -20.93 -16.52 -1.64
C ASP A 253 -19.60 -16.99 -2.25
N LYS A 254 -19.52 -18.26 -2.66
CA LYS A 254 -18.33 -18.79 -3.35
C LYS A 254 -18.06 -18.09 -4.69
N ALA A 255 -19.08 -17.86 -5.50
CA ALA A 255 -18.95 -17.15 -6.77
C ALA A 255 -18.46 -15.71 -6.55
N LEU A 256 -19.05 -14.99 -5.59
CA LEU A 256 -18.62 -13.63 -5.24
C LEU A 256 -17.18 -13.61 -4.72
N ALA A 257 -16.79 -14.59 -3.90
CA ALA A 257 -15.42 -14.77 -3.43
C ALA A 257 -14.44 -15.01 -4.59
N ASP A 258 -14.82 -15.82 -5.58
CA ASP A 258 -14.03 -16.06 -6.80
C ASP A 258 -13.88 -14.78 -7.64
N GLU A 259 -14.95 -14.00 -7.82
CA GLU A 259 -14.88 -12.73 -8.56
C GLU A 259 -14.04 -11.67 -7.84
N LEU A 260 -14.09 -11.63 -6.50
CA LEU A 260 -13.23 -10.79 -5.67
C LEU A 260 -11.76 -11.21 -5.79
N ARG A 261 -11.45 -12.50 -5.71
CA ARG A 261 -10.08 -13.02 -5.91
C ARG A 261 -9.54 -12.70 -7.30
N ARG A 262 -10.40 -12.71 -8.32
CA ARG A 262 -10.10 -12.28 -9.70
C ARG A 262 -10.07 -10.77 -9.89
N ARG A 263 -10.37 -9.99 -8.84
CA ARG A 263 -10.40 -8.52 -8.84
C ARG A 263 -11.40 -7.91 -9.83
N TYR A 264 -12.49 -8.59 -10.12
CA TYR A 264 -13.57 -8.05 -10.94
C TYR A 264 -14.49 -7.09 -10.17
N TRP A 265 -14.45 -7.14 -8.84
CA TRP A 265 -15.23 -6.26 -7.96
C TRP A 265 -14.31 -5.35 -7.20
N ARG A 266 -14.66 -4.07 -7.19
CA ARG A 266 -14.00 -3.06 -6.38
C ARG A 266 -14.53 -3.16 -4.94
N PRO A 267 -13.66 -3.21 -3.92
CA PRO A 267 -14.10 -3.00 -2.55
C PRO A 267 -14.77 -1.63 -2.41
N SER A 268 -16.01 -1.61 -1.95
CA SER A 268 -16.76 -0.39 -1.67
C SER A 268 -17.55 -0.58 -0.38
N GLN A 269 -18.05 0.53 0.17
CA GLN A 269 -18.91 0.49 1.33
C GLN A 269 -20.18 -0.33 1.06
N GLU A 270 -20.79 -0.16 -0.11
CA GLU A 270 -21.99 -0.88 -0.53
C GLU A 270 -21.74 -2.40 -0.57
N LEU A 271 -20.59 -2.81 -1.11
CA LEU A 271 -20.24 -4.22 -1.19
C LEU A 271 -19.96 -4.82 0.19
N VAL A 272 -19.28 -4.08 1.08
CA VAL A 272 -19.05 -4.49 2.47
C VAL A 272 -20.37 -4.63 3.22
N ASP A 273 -21.27 -3.66 3.08
CA ASP A 273 -22.57 -3.68 3.74
C ASP A 273 -23.43 -4.85 3.23
N LEU A 274 -23.35 -5.15 1.92
CA LEU A 274 -24.01 -6.29 1.31
C LEU A 274 -23.45 -7.62 1.85
N ILE A 275 -22.13 -7.77 1.86
CA ILE A 275 -21.45 -8.97 2.38
C ILE A 275 -21.80 -9.20 3.85
N ALA A 276 -21.77 -8.15 4.67
CA ALA A 276 -22.10 -8.22 6.09
C ALA A 276 -23.58 -8.57 6.30
N ARG A 277 -24.49 -7.90 5.58
CA ARG A 277 -25.95 -8.11 5.66
C ARG A 277 -26.33 -9.55 5.30
N HIS A 278 -25.76 -10.08 4.20
CA HIS A 278 -26.07 -11.43 3.72
C HIS A 278 -25.14 -12.50 4.28
N ARG A 279 -24.22 -12.16 5.19
CA ARG A 279 -23.31 -13.12 5.83
C ARG A 279 -22.46 -13.92 4.82
N CYS A 280 -21.98 -13.25 3.76
CA CYS A 280 -21.16 -13.83 2.70
C CYS A 280 -19.69 -13.89 3.12
N TRP A 281 -19.37 -14.79 4.03
CA TRP A 281 -18.09 -14.77 4.73
C TRP A 281 -16.91 -15.29 3.91
N SER A 282 -17.17 -16.13 2.89
CA SER A 282 -16.12 -16.51 1.94
C SER A 282 -15.69 -15.30 1.09
N ALA A 283 -16.67 -14.48 0.67
CA ALA A 283 -16.43 -13.22 -0.01
C ALA A 283 -15.72 -12.22 0.92
N ALA A 284 -16.12 -12.11 2.19
CA ALA A 284 -15.45 -11.26 3.17
C ALA A 284 -13.96 -11.61 3.35
N ALA A 285 -13.65 -12.90 3.54
CA ALA A 285 -12.27 -13.36 3.67
C ALA A 285 -11.45 -13.09 2.40
N SER A 286 -12.05 -13.34 1.22
CA SER A 286 -11.43 -13.03 -0.08
C SER A 286 -11.16 -11.53 -0.24
N MET A 287 -12.09 -10.68 0.20
CA MET A 287 -11.96 -9.23 0.18
C MET A 287 -10.87 -8.74 1.13
N LEU A 288 -10.76 -9.30 2.34
CA LEU A 288 -9.71 -8.94 3.30
C LEU A 288 -8.30 -9.28 2.80
N GLY A 289 -8.18 -10.26 1.91
CA GLY A 289 -6.95 -10.58 1.18
C GLY A 289 -6.58 -9.58 0.07
N LEU A 290 -7.49 -8.68 -0.30
CA LEU A 290 -7.22 -7.67 -1.33
C LEU A 290 -6.36 -6.54 -0.76
N PRO A 291 -5.22 -6.20 -1.39
CA PRO A 291 -4.43 -5.06 -0.94
C PRO A 291 -5.25 -3.76 -1.02
N GLU A 292 -6.18 -3.63 -1.97
CA GLU A 292 -7.00 -2.44 -2.23
C GLU A 292 -8.10 -2.18 -1.19
N LEU A 293 -8.34 -3.10 -0.25
CA LEU A 293 -9.34 -2.88 0.79
C LEU A 293 -8.85 -1.82 1.80
N ASP A 294 -9.61 -0.75 1.98
CA ASP A 294 -9.30 0.27 2.98
C ASP A 294 -9.43 -0.27 4.42
N GLU A 295 -8.64 0.26 5.35
CA GLU A 295 -8.67 -0.10 6.78
C GLU A 295 -10.07 0.06 7.37
N ALA A 296 -10.78 1.14 7.04
CA ALA A 296 -12.13 1.39 7.53
C ALA A 296 -13.09 0.28 7.10
N LEU A 297 -13.00 -0.16 5.85
CA LEU A 297 -13.80 -1.24 5.29
C LEU A 297 -13.43 -2.60 5.91
N ALA A 298 -12.14 -2.84 6.16
CA ALA A 298 -11.67 -4.05 6.83
C ALA A 298 -12.18 -4.14 8.28
N VAL A 299 -12.12 -3.02 9.03
CA VAL A 299 -12.64 -2.96 10.40
C VAL A 299 -14.17 -3.09 10.42
N ARG A 300 -14.90 -2.57 9.44
CA ARG A 300 -16.35 -2.81 9.33
C ARG A 300 -16.69 -4.29 9.12
N LEU A 301 -15.93 -5.01 8.30
CA LEU A 301 -16.08 -6.46 8.17
C LEU A 301 -15.75 -7.18 9.49
N LEU A 302 -14.71 -6.73 10.21
CA LEU A 302 -14.39 -7.26 11.55
C LEU A 302 -15.52 -7.04 12.55
N ALA A 303 -16.08 -5.83 12.57
CA ALA A 303 -17.20 -5.47 13.43
C ALA A 303 -18.46 -6.31 13.12
N ALA A 304 -18.67 -6.64 11.85
CA ALA A 304 -19.75 -7.53 11.44
C ALA A 304 -19.48 -9.01 11.80
N ARG A 305 -18.21 -9.43 11.82
CA ARG A 305 -17.80 -10.80 12.15
C ARG A 305 -16.42 -10.86 12.84
N PRO A 306 -16.37 -11.06 14.17
CA PRO A 306 -15.12 -11.12 14.93
C PRO A 306 -14.16 -12.22 14.47
N GLU A 307 -14.68 -13.34 13.92
CA GLU A 307 -13.85 -14.45 13.45
C GLU A 307 -12.96 -14.07 12.25
N LEU A 308 -13.18 -12.91 11.63
CA LEU A 308 -12.33 -12.40 10.56
C LEU A 308 -11.04 -11.73 11.07
N LEU A 309 -10.83 -11.65 12.40
CA LEU A 309 -9.65 -10.99 13.01
C LEU A 309 -8.33 -11.46 12.40
N ALA A 310 -8.18 -12.77 12.14
CA ALA A 310 -6.96 -13.35 11.60
C ALA A 310 -6.60 -12.78 10.20
N HIS A 311 -7.59 -12.32 9.43
CA HIS A 311 -7.36 -11.68 8.14
C HIS A 311 -7.09 -10.17 8.24
N VAL A 312 -7.51 -9.53 9.33
CA VAL A 312 -7.33 -8.08 9.55
C VAL A 312 -5.98 -7.78 10.19
N VAL A 313 -5.53 -8.61 11.14
CA VAL A 313 -4.27 -8.41 11.88
C VAL A 313 -3.03 -8.25 10.98
N PRO A 314 -2.84 -9.05 9.90
CA PRO A 314 -1.72 -8.86 8.98
C PRO A 314 -1.69 -7.48 8.32
N ARG A 315 -2.82 -6.77 8.24
CA ARG A 315 -2.93 -5.44 7.62
C ARG A 315 -2.33 -4.33 8.49
N ALA A 316 -2.14 -4.56 9.79
CA ALA A 316 -1.61 -3.57 10.75
C ALA A 316 -0.22 -3.01 10.39
N ARG A 317 0.56 -3.72 9.55
CA ARG A 317 1.88 -3.27 9.09
C ARG A 317 1.86 -2.53 7.76
N ALA A 318 0.80 -2.71 6.98
CA ALA A 318 0.81 -2.31 5.58
C ALA A 318 0.42 -0.85 5.38
N ARG A 319 -0.40 -0.27 6.28
CA ARG A 319 -1.11 0.98 6.00
C ARG A 319 -1.27 1.84 7.26
N GLN A 320 -1.16 3.15 7.08
CA GLN A 320 -1.28 4.18 8.12
C GLN A 320 -2.77 4.52 8.28
N GLY A 321 -3.33 4.42 9.49
CA GLY A 321 -4.74 4.75 9.79
C GLY A 321 -5.60 3.61 10.32
N LEU A 322 -5.02 2.44 10.65
CA LEU A 322 -5.77 1.36 11.28
C LEU A 322 -6.32 1.77 12.66
N ASP A 323 -5.55 2.53 13.43
CA ASP A 323 -5.95 3.15 14.70
C ASP A 323 -7.22 4.00 14.55
N VAL A 324 -7.25 4.87 13.52
CA VAL A 324 -8.41 5.70 13.19
C VAL A 324 -9.61 4.84 12.80
N ALA A 325 -9.40 3.82 11.95
CA ALA A 325 -10.46 2.90 11.55
C ALA A 325 -11.03 2.10 12.73
N LEU A 326 -10.17 1.63 13.64
CA LEU A 326 -10.57 0.94 14.87
C LEU A 326 -11.41 1.86 15.76
N ARG A 327 -10.97 3.11 15.96
CA ARG A 327 -11.71 4.10 16.73
C ARG A 327 -13.12 4.35 16.17
N ASP A 328 -13.22 4.51 14.85
CA ASP A 328 -14.44 5.01 14.21
C ASP A 328 -15.43 3.88 13.89
N HIS A 329 -14.96 2.62 13.77
CA HIS A 329 -15.79 1.51 13.29
C HIS A 329 -15.83 0.28 14.18
N LEU A 330 -14.94 0.12 15.17
CA LEU A 330 -14.98 -1.03 16.07
C LEU A 330 -15.89 -0.74 17.27
N PRO A 331 -16.96 -1.53 17.50
CA PRO A 331 -17.80 -1.38 18.67
C PRO A 331 -17.00 -1.61 19.96
N ALA A 332 -17.16 -0.73 20.95
CA ALA A 332 -16.47 -0.85 22.23
C ALA A 332 -16.71 -2.20 22.94
N SER A 333 -17.90 -2.78 22.76
CA SER A 333 -18.27 -4.10 23.30
C SER A 333 -17.45 -5.26 22.72
N MET A 334 -16.81 -5.09 21.57
CA MET A 334 -15.99 -6.12 20.93
C MET A 334 -14.53 -6.09 21.38
N VAL A 335 -14.06 -4.97 21.93
CA VAL A 335 -12.66 -4.77 22.31
C VAL A 335 -12.16 -5.82 23.31
N PRO A 336 -12.87 -6.16 24.41
CA PRO A 336 -12.40 -7.19 25.34
C PRO A 336 -12.17 -8.55 24.67
N ARG A 337 -13.14 -9.00 23.88
CA ARG A 337 -13.06 -10.30 23.17
C ARG A 337 -11.94 -10.34 22.14
N ILE A 338 -11.69 -9.24 21.44
CA ILE A 338 -10.57 -9.12 20.50
C ILE A 338 -9.24 -9.21 21.26
N ILE A 339 -9.12 -8.53 22.41
CA ILE A 339 -7.91 -8.59 23.24
C ILE A 339 -7.66 -10.02 23.70
N GLU A 340 -8.65 -10.70 24.24
CA GLU A 340 -8.54 -12.10 24.68
C GLU A 340 -8.01 -13.00 23.55
N LEU A 341 -8.59 -12.90 22.35
CA LEU A 341 -8.15 -13.69 21.20
C LEU A 341 -6.70 -13.37 20.78
N LEU A 342 -6.29 -12.10 20.86
CA LEU A 342 -4.90 -11.71 20.59
C LEU A 342 -3.94 -12.26 21.66
N LEU A 343 -4.35 -12.28 22.93
CA LEU A 343 -3.57 -12.87 24.04
C LEU A 343 -3.42 -14.38 23.87
N ASP A 344 -4.48 -15.08 23.43
CA ASP A 344 -4.42 -16.51 23.13
C ASP A 344 -3.41 -16.80 22.02
N TRP A 345 -3.35 -15.95 20.99
CA TRP A 345 -2.37 -16.10 19.91
C TRP A 345 -0.94 -15.82 20.37
N LEU A 346 -0.72 -14.82 21.23
CA LEU A 346 0.60 -14.59 21.82
C LEU A 346 1.03 -15.75 22.72
N THR A 347 0.09 -16.33 23.46
CA THR A 347 0.32 -17.51 24.29
C THR A 347 0.70 -18.70 23.42
N ALA A 348 -0.01 -18.93 22.32
CA ALA A 348 0.36 -19.96 21.35
C ALA A 348 1.78 -19.76 20.79
N HIS A 349 2.15 -18.53 20.42
CA HIS A 349 3.52 -18.20 19.96
C HIS A 349 4.59 -18.30 21.05
N ARG A 350 4.21 -18.24 22.32
CA ARG A 350 5.12 -18.46 23.45
C ARG A 350 5.35 -19.95 23.68
N ASP A 351 4.28 -20.73 23.60
CA ASP A 351 4.27 -22.13 24.01
C ASP A 351 4.68 -23.09 22.87
N PHE A 352 4.56 -22.65 21.61
CA PHE A 352 4.86 -23.47 20.43
C PHE A 352 5.77 -22.76 19.42
N PRO A 353 6.64 -23.51 18.71
CA PRO A 353 7.45 -22.94 17.64
C PRO A 353 6.59 -22.55 16.43
N ASP A 354 6.97 -21.48 15.74
CA ASP A 354 6.23 -20.95 14.58
C ASP A 354 5.95 -22.00 13.50
N ALA A 355 6.89 -22.91 13.24
CA ALA A 355 6.71 -23.98 12.25
C ALA A 355 5.54 -24.92 12.60
N LEU A 356 5.35 -25.22 13.89
CA LEU A 356 4.23 -26.03 14.36
C LEU A 356 2.91 -25.25 14.31
N ILE A 357 2.95 -23.97 14.66
CA ILE A 357 1.78 -23.08 14.57
C ILE A 357 1.31 -22.99 13.12
N GLN A 358 2.22 -22.81 12.16
CA GLN A 358 1.87 -22.73 10.74
C GLN A 358 1.36 -24.06 10.17
N SER A 359 1.78 -25.21 10.71
CA SER A 359 1.26 -26.51 10.27
C SER A 359 -0.14 -26.80 10.82
N VAL A 360 -0.42 -26.42 12.07
CA VAL A 360 -1.72 -26.67 12.73
C VAL A 360 -2.74 -25.57 12.41
N ALA A 361 -2.28 -24.32 12.27
CA ALA A 361 -3.09 -23.12 12.07
C ALA A 361 -2.45 -22.20 11.01
N PRO A 362 -2.48 -22.56 9.71
CA PRO A 362 -1.83 -21.80 8.63
C PRO A 362 -2.41 -20.39 8.42
N GLY A 363 -3.56 -20.08 9.03
CA GLY A 363 -4.17 -18.75 9.02
C GLY A 363 -3.78 -17.86 10.20
N LEU A 364 -3.02 -18.37 11.19
CA LEU A 364 -2.68 -17.60 12.38
C LEU A 364 -1.67 -16.49 12.02
N PRO A 365 -1.94 -15.22 12.37
CA PRO A 365 -1.00 -14.13 12.11
C PRO A 365 0.29 -14.33 12.90
N SER A 366 1.42 -13.89 12.34
CA SER A 366 2.69 -13.92 13.08
C SER A 366 2.63 -13.06 14.35
N GLN A 367 3.38 -13.44 15.38
CA GLN A 367 3.51 -12.70 16.64
C GLN A 367 3.76 -11.20 16.41
N ALA A 368 4.58 -10.88 15.42
CA ALA A 368 4.94 -9.51 15.10
C ALA A 368 3.80 -8.69 14.46
N ASN A 369 2.85 -9.34 13.77
CA ASN A 369 1.62 -8.73 13.31
C ASN A 369 0.63 -8.55 14.46
N VAL A 370 0.51 -9.53 15.35
CA VAL A 370 -0.34 -9.47 16.56
C VAL A 370 0.04 -8.28 17.43
N VAL A 371 1.34 -8.11 17.74
CA VAL A 371 1.84 -6.96 18.50
C VAL A 371 1.59 -5.64 17.79
N SER A 372 1.77 -5.59 16.46
CA SER A 372 1.50 -4.37 15.68
C SER A 372 0.02 -3.98 15.72
N PHE A 373 -0.88 -4.96 15.65
CA PHE A 373 -2.31 -4.72 15.74
C PHE A 373 -2.73 -4.27 17.15
N MET A 374 -2.19 -4.88 18.21
CA MET A 374 -2.45 -4.43 19.58
C MET A 374 -2.01 -2.98 19.82
N ARG A 375 -0.92 -2.52 19.21
CA ARG A 375 -0.53 -1.10 19.27
C ARG A 375 -1.56 -0.20 18.61
N ALA A 376 -1.99 -0.54 17.38
CA ALA A 376 -3.03 0.21 16.70
C ALA A 376 -4.36 0.20 17.48
N LEU A 377 -4.70 -0.91 18.13
CA LEU A 377 -5.85 -1.02 19.02
C LEU A 377 -5.70 -0.13 20.26
N ALA A 378 -4.50 -0.07 20.85
CA ALA A 378 -4.20 0.82 21.97
C ALA A 378 -4.38 2.30 21.59
N ASP A 379 -3.83 2.69 20.45
CA ASP A 379 -3.90 4.06 19.96
C ASP A 379 -5.34 4.45 19.56
N GLY A 380 -6.06 3.55 18.87
CA GLY A 380 -7.41 3.79 18.37
C GLY A 380 -8.52 3.68 19.43
N CYS A 381 -8.37 2.78 20.40
CA CYS A 381 -9.43 2.45 21.36
C CYS A 381 -9.09 2.85 22.80
N LEU A 382 -8.13 3.76 23.02
CA LEU A 382 -7.69 4.19 24.36
C LEU A 382 -8.84 4.51 25.34
N PRO A 383 -9.91 5.24 24.95
CA PRO A 383 -11.02 5.53 25.88
C PRO A 383 -11.78 4.27 26.33
N THR A 384 -11.87 3.26 25.47
CA THR A 384 -12.49 1.97 25.80
C THR A 384 -11.56 1.15 26.67
N LEU A 385 -10.26 1.12 26.37
CA LEU A 385 -9.26 0.39 27.15
C LEU A 385 -9.17 0.89 28.59
N ALA A 386 -9.28 2.20 28.81
CA ALA A 386 -9.28 2.81 30.13
C ALA A 386 -10.47 2.36 31.02
N ARG A 387 -11.49 1.71 30.44
CA ARG A 387 -12.67 1.19 31.14
C ARG A 387 -12.69 -0.34 31.23
N LEU A 388 -11.65 -1.00 30.75
CA LEU A 388 -11.53 -2.45 30.86
C LEU A 388 -11.18 -2.87 32.28
N ASP A 389 -11.44 -4.14 32.56
CA ASP A 389 -11.04 -4.81 33.79
C ASP A 389 -9.51 -4.75 33.96
N ALA A 390 -9.07 -4.47 35.20
CA ALA A 390 -7.65 -4.33 35.54
C ALA A 390 -6.87 -5.62 35.25
N ASP A 391 -7.48 -6.79 35.48
CA ASP A 391 -6.85 -8.09 35.28
C ASP A 391 -6.56 -8.33 33.78
N LEU A 392 -7.47 -7.90 32.90
CA LEU A 392 -7.27 -8.01 31.45
C LEU A 392 -6.13 -7.10 30.98
N LEU A 393 -6.05 -5.88 31.52
CA LEU A 393 -4.96 -4.95 31.21
C LEU A 393 -3.60 -5.47 31.71
N GLU A 394 -3.57 -6.07 32.90
CA GLU A 394 -2.36 -6.69 33.45
C GLU A 394 -1.89 -7.85 32.57
N ARG A 395 -2.80 -8.74 32.15
CA ARG A 395 -2.49 -9.83 31.20
C ARG A 395 -1.94 -9.31 29.86
N VAL A 396 -2.44 -8.18 29.38
CA VAL A 396 -1.90 -7.53 28.17
C VAL A 396 -0.46 -7.05 28.39
N LEU A 397 -0.19 -6.39 29.51
CA LEU A 397 1.15 -5.93 29.86
C LEU A 397 2.13 -7.11 30.03
N GLU A 398 1.72 -8.18 30.69
CA GLU A 398 2.51 -9.39 30.84
C GLU A 398 2.83 -10.04 29.50
N ALA A 399 1.81 -10.24 28.65
CA ALA A 399 1.99 -10.85 27.33
C ALA A 399 2.89 -10.00 26.41
N LEU A 400 2.77 -8.67 26.46
CA LEU A 400 3.62 -7.75 25.71
C LEU A 400 5.06 -7.77 26.22
N THR A 401 5.25 -7.76 27.53
CA THR A 401 6.58 -7.87 28.17
C THR A 401 7.23 -9.19 27.81
N ALA A 402 6.49 -10.30 27.91
CA ALA A 402 6.97 -11.63 27.54
C ALA A 402 7.32 -11.73 26.05
N ALA A 403 6.51 -11.16 25.16
CA ALA A 403 6.81 -11.10 23.73
C ALA A 403 8.07 -10.27 23.43
N GLN A 404 8.36 -9.25 24.23
CA GLN A 404 9.62 -8.48 24.15
C GLN A 404 10.81 -9.27 24.74
N ALA A 405 10.62 -10.00 25.84
CA ALA A 405 11.66 -10.77 26.51
C ALA A 405 12.04 -12.07 25.76
N GLY A 406 11.06 -12.77 25.16
CA GLY A 406 11.31 -13.94 24.31
C GLY A 406 12.17 -13.59 23.09
N LYS A 407 12.02 -12.37 22.55
CA LYS A 407 12.93 -11.81 21.54
C LYS A 407 14.36 -11.59 22.05
N LEU A 408 14.57 -11.44 23.35
CA LEU A 408 15.91 -11.30 23.95
C LEU A 408 16.56 -12.66 24.23
N LEU A 409 15.81 -13.68 24.64
CA LEU A 409 16.33 -15.02 24.94
C LEU A 409 16.65 -15.85 23.68
N GLN A 410 15.87 -15.72 22.60
CA GLN A 410 16.25 -16.32 21.31
C GLN A 410 17.55 -15.72 20.72
N ARG A 411 18.03 -14.58 21.24
CA ARG A 411 19.30 -13.94 20.86
C ARG A 411 20.52 -14.45 21.63
N SER A 412 20.36 -15.05 22.81
CA SER A 412 21.48 -15.50 23.65
C SER A 412 21.87 -16.97 23.42
N GLY A 413 21.04 -17.74 22.72
CA GLY A 413 21.27 -19.16 22.40
C GLY A 413 21.82 -19.43 21.01
N ARG A 414 22.37 -18.42 20.31
CA ARG A 414 23.01 -18.55 18.99
C ARG A 414 24.42 -17.99 18.98
#